data_AF-A0A6G3R0S8-F1
#
_entry.id   AF-A0A6G3R0S8-F1
#
_cell.length_a   1.000
_cell.length_b   1.000
_cell.length_c   1.000
_cell.angle_alpha   90.00
_cell.angle_beta   90.00
_cell.angle_gamma   90.00
#
_symmetry.space_group_name_H-M   'P 1'
#
loop_
_entity.id
_entity.type
_entity.pdbx_description
1 polymer ?
#
loop_
_entity_poly.entity_id
_entity_poly.type
_entity_poly.pdbx_seq_one_letter_code
_entity_poly.pdbx_strand_id
1 'polypeptide(L)'
;MTTTGRRGSLRTRAALTTVAVTAAAGLLAGVAGAGTAQAQPAAVERPTTERAAPAATAEADPTPEEQQRLREIAGAIWTPQLAAGWNMNSEVEAVLSTATGEILKCSEAFALVPRPPAFFPGPSYLRQYWKQIRDYFLVVKDNRTYRVCVVATAANYRSAIEMASMGI
;
A
#
# COMPACT_ATOMS: atom_id res chain seq x y z
N MET A 1 48.31 -1.30 -26.42
CA MET A 1 49.20 -0.14 -26.19
C MET A 1 48.36 1.08 -26.57
N THR A 2 47.91 1.98 -25.70
CA THR A 2 48.57 2.69 -24.60
C THR A 2 47.54 3.10 -23.54
N THR A 3 47.99 3.07 -22.29
CA THR A 3 47.35 3.47 -21.03
C THR A 3 47.61 4.94 -20.70
N THR A 4 46.61 5.71 -20.25
CA THR A 4 46.71 6.82 -19.26
C THR A 4 45.29 7.34 -18.98
N GLY A 5 44.75 7.52 -17.77
CA GLY A 5 45.33 7.65 -16.45
C GLY A 5 45.32 9.12 -16.00
N ARG A 6 44.23 9.60 -15.36
CA ARG A 6 44.34 10.73 -14.42
C ARG A 6 43.35 10.67 -13.27
N ARG A 7 43.94 10.63 -12.07
CA ARG A 7 43.37 10.71 -10.73
C ARG A 7 42.78 12.10 -10.47
N GLY A 8 41.64 12.16 -9.77
CA GLY A 8 41.10 13.35 -9.15
C GLY A 8 40.61 13.02 -7.74
N SER A 9 41.21 13.69 -6.76
CA SER A 9 41.17 13.45 -5.32
C SER A 9 39.82 13.74 -4.64
N LEU A 10 39.54 12.93 -3.61
CA LEU A 10 38.56 13.10 -2.53
C LEU A 10 38.45 14.54 -2.00
N ARG A 11 37.21 14.97 -1.69
CA ARG A 11 36.92 15.80 -0.50
C ARG A 11 35.58 15.41 0.14
N THR A 12 35.72 14.75 1.27
CA THR A 12 34.78 14.44 2.34
C THR A 12 34.06 15.69 2.86
N ARG A 13 32.80 15.55 3.29
CA ARG A 13 32.26 16.16 4.52
C ARG A 13 30.97 15.45 4.92
N ALA A 14 31.10 14.56 5.91
CA ALA A 14 30.00 14.01 6.67
C ALA A 14 29.60 15.02 7.77
N ALA A 15 28.31 15.18 8.00
CA ALA A 15 27.78 15.85 9.19
C ALA A 15 26.75 14.93 9.83
N LEU A 16 27.17 14.26 10.90
CA LEU A 16 26.32 13.51 11.83
C LEU A 16 25.94 14.47 12.95
N THR A 17 24.64 14.71 13.14
CA THR A 17 24.11 15.42 14.32
C THR A 17 23.46 14.41 15.25
N THR A 18 24.13 14.12 16.36
CA THR A 18 23.64 13.34 17.49
C THR A 18 22.86 14.26 18.44
N VAL A 19 21.62 13.90 18.79
CA VAL A 19 20.86 14.56 19.85
C VAL A 19 20.91 13.68 21.10
N ALA A 20 21.40 14.28 22.19
CA ALA A 20 21.66 13.65 23.48
C ALA A 20 20.37 13.38 24.27
N VAL A 21 20.31 12.22 24.92
CA VAL A 21 19.28 11.83 25.89
C VAL A 21 19.70 12.32 27.27
N THR A 22 18.91 13.19 27.89
CA THR A 22 19.09 13.60 29.30
C THR A 22 18.15 12.81 30.19
N ALA A 23 18.71 11.93 31.02
CA ALA A 23 18.03 11.31 32.15
C ALA A 23 18.05 12.28 33.35
N ALA A 24 16.90 12.46 34.01
CA ALA A 24 16.82 13.13 35.31
C ALA A 24 16.10 12.21 36.30
N ALA A 25 16.87 11.68 37.24
CA ALA A 25 16.40 11.00 38.43
C ALA A 25 16.12 12.05 39.53
N GLY A 26 14.96 11.95 40.17
CA GLY A 26 14.59 12.74 41.35
C GLY A 26 13.91 11.84 42.37
N LEU A 27 14.59 11.62 43.50
CA LEU A 27 14.16 10.88 44.69
C LEU A 27 13.53 11.83 45.73
N LEU A 28 12.97 11.21 46.79
CA LEU A 28 12.47 11.74 48.08
C LEU A 28 10.94 11.93 48.14
N ALA A 29 10.21 11.57 49.20
CA ALA A 29 10.37 10.71 50.37
C ALA A 29 8.98 10.72 51.05
N GLY A 30 8.53 9.60 51.61
CA GLY A 30 7.26 9.57 52.35
C GLY A 30 7.15 8.29 53.17
N VAL A 31 7.18 8.43 54.49
CA VAL A 31 7.23 7.36 55.49
C VAL A 31 5.86 7.12 56.12
N ALA A 32 5.72 5.92 56.72
CA ALA A 32 4.77 5.50 57.76
C ALA A 32 3.53 4.71 57.33
N GLY A 33 3.37 3.52 57.94
CA GLY A 33 2.12 2.78 57.99
C GLY A 33 2.27 1.26 57.91
N ALA A 34 2.78 0.64 58.98
CA ALA A 34 2.61 -0.80 59.17
C ALA A 34 1.13 -1.09 59.46
N GLY A 35 0.45 -1.74 58.51
CA GLY A 35 -0.90 -2.27 58.65
C GLY A 35 -0.99 -3.58 57.89
N THR A 36 -1.12 -4.69 58.62
CA THR A 36 -1.36 -6.01 58.07
C THR A 36 -2.76 -6.07 57.47
N ALA A 37 -2.86 -6.19 56.14
CA ALA A 37 -4.09 -6.52 55.45
C ALA A 37 -3.79 -7.52 54.33
N GLN A 38 -4.45 -8.68 54.41
CA GLN A 38 -4.35 -9.81 53.49
C GLN A 38 -4.62 -9.38 52.05
N ALA A 39 -3.66 -9.57 51.14
CA ALA A 39 -3.87 -9.42 49.72
C ALA A 39 -4.53 -10.69 49.16
N GLN A 40 -5.82 -10.57 48.84
CA GLN A 40 -6.51 -11.45 47.90
C GLN A 40 -5.83 -11.33 46.52
N PRO A 41 -5.69 -12.42 45.74
CA PRO A 41 -5.17 -12.31 44.38
C PRO A 41 -6.16 -11.48 43.55
N ALA A 42 -5.78 -10.25 43.23
CA ALA A 42 -6.49 -9.42 42.28
C ALA A 42 -6.48 -10.15 40.93
N ALA A 43 -7.63 -10.64 40.52
CA ALA A 43 -7.88 -11.01 39.13
C ALA A 43 -7.57 -9.78 38.27
N VAL A 44 -6.54 -9.89 37.44
CA VAL A 44 -6.26 -8.90 36.40
C VAL A 44 -7.35 -9.07 35.35
N GLU A 45 -8.47 -8.38 35.53
CA GLU A 45 -9.39 -8.08 34.43
C GLU A 45 -8.65 -7.17 33.47
N ARG A 46 -8.06 -7.79 32.45
CA ARG A 46 -7.64 -7.06 31.25
C ARG A 46 -8.92 -6.51 30.64
N PRO A 47 -9.05 -5.18 30.43
CA PRO A 47 -10.13 -4.69 29.62
C PRO A 47 -9.87 -5.15 28.19
N THR A 48 -10.50 -6.26 27.80
CA THR A 48 -10.73 -6.65 26.41
C THR A 48 -11.67 -5.62 25.80
N THR A 49 -11.14 -4.43 25.53
CA THR A 49 -11.64 -3.64 24.42
C THR A 49 -11.07 -4.27 23.17
N GLU A 50 -11.67 -5.40 22.78
CA GLU A 50 -11.67 -5.82 21.39
C GLU A 50 -12.38 -4.71 20.65
N ARG A 51 -11.59 -3.76 20.14
CA ARG A 51 -12.06 -2.77 19.19
C ARG A 51 -12.43 -3.57 17.97
N ALA A 52 -13.68 -4.02 17.92
CA ALA A 52 -14.30 -4.54 16.72
C ALA A 52 -13.97 -3.55 15.62
N ALA A 53 -13.13 -3.98 14.68
CA ALA A 53 -12.98 -3.29 13.41
C ALA A 53 -14.41 -3.06 12.90
N PRO A 54 -14.74 -1.87 12.37
CA PRO A 54 -16.04 -1.71 11.74
C PRO A 54 -16.17 -2.84 10.73
N ALA A 55 -17.16 -3.71 10.93
CA ALA A 55 -17.49 -4.72 9.94
C ALA A 55 -17.69 -3.93 8.66
N ALA A 56 -16.79 -4.12 7.70
CA ALA A 56 -16.96 -3.61 6.36
C ALA A 56 -18.37 -4.06 5.97
N THR A 57 -19.27 -3.10 5.75
CA THR A 57 -20.54 -3.39 5.11
C THR A 57 -20.17 -4.13 3.86
N ALA A 58 -20.51 -5.42 3.78
CA ALA A 58 -20.16 -6.24 2.64
C ALA A 58 -20.70 -5.55 1.39
N GLU A 59 -19.83 -4.84 0.67
CA GLU A 59 -20.18 -4.23 -0.58
C GLU A 59 -20.56 -5.39 -1.51
N ALA A 60 -21.72 -5.26 -2.15
CA ALA A 60 -22.22 -6.31 -3.02
C ALA A 60 -21.17 -6.60 -4.09
N ASP A 61 -20.97 -7.89 -4.37
CA ASP A 61 -20.01 -8.29 -5.39
C ASP A 61 -20.38 -7.69 -6.76
N PRO A 62 -19.38 -7.34 -7.59
CA PRO A 62 -19.60 -6.85 -8.94
C PRO A 62 -20.41 -7.86 -9.77
N THR A 63 -21.26 -7.35 -10.66
CA THR A 63 -21.98 -8.17 -11.65
C THR A 63 -21.01 -8.92 -12.57
N PRO A 64 -21.41 -10.04 -13.21
CA PRO A 64 -20.52 -10.80 -14.09
C PRO A 64 -19.85 -9.95 -15.18
N GLU A 65 -20.58 -8.98 -15.74
CA GLU A 65 -20.07 -8.04 -16.72
C GLU A 65 -19.01 -7.10 -16.13
N GLU A 66 -19.21 -6.62 -14.90
CA GLU A 66 -18.24 -5.79 -14.18
C GLU A 66 -17.01 -6.59 -13.80
N GLN A 67 -17.17 -7.82 -13.33
CA GLN A 67 -16.06 -8.74 -13.04
C GLN A 67 -15.17 -8.95 -14.25
N GLN A 68 -15.75 -9.09 -15.45
CA GLN A 68 -14.97 -9.21 -16.68
C GLN A 68 -14.15 -7.94 -16.95
N ARG A 69 -14.72 -6.75 -16.73
CA ARG A 69 -14.01 -5.48 -16.90
C ARG A 69 -12.86 -5.34 -15.91
N LEU A 70 -13.08 -5.69 -14.64
CA LEU A 70 -12.05 -5.69 -13.60
C LEU A 70 -10.92 -6.65 -13.96
N ARG A 71 -11.24 -7.82 -14.52
CA ARG A 71 -10.27 -8.81 -15.01
C ARG A 71 -9.40 -8.27 -16.13
N GLU A 72 -9.94 -7.46 -17.01
CA GLU A 72 -9.16 -6.82 -18.07
C GLU A 72 -8.19 -5.76 -17.55
N ILE A 73 -8.61 -4.94 -16.57
CA ILE A 73 -7.74 -3.98 -15.90
C ILE A 73 -6.65 -4.72 -15.13
N ALA A 74 -7.02 -5.72 -14.32
CA ALA A 74 -6.10 -6.56 -13.58
C ALA A 74 -5.08 -7.25 -14.51
N GLY A 75 -5.54 -7.73 -15.66
CA GLY A 75 -4.70 -8.33 -16.68
C GLY A 75 -3.68 -7.35 -17.27
N ALA A 76 -4.02 -6.07 -17.39
CA ALA A 76 -3.09 -5.04 -17.86
C ALA A 76 -2.01 -4.69 -16.82
N ILE A 77 -2.26 -4.90 -15.52
CA ILE A 77 -1.30 -4.65 -14.44
C ILE A 77 -0.42 -5.89 -14.18
N TRP A 78 -1.00 -7.10 -14.06
CA TRP A 78 -0.32 -8.31 -13.59
C TRP A 78 -0.16 -9.44 -14.62
N THR A 79 -0.80 -9.34 -15.79
CA THR A 79 -1.01 -10.36 -16.84
C THR A 79 -2.40 -11.00 -16.85
N PRO A 80 -2.98 -11.26 -18.04
CA PRO A 80 -4.29 -11.91 -18.18
C PRO A 80 -4.37 -13.30 -17.53
N GLN A 81 -3.29 -14.08 -17.62
CA GLN A 81 -3.22 -15.44 -17.10
C GLN A 81 -3.40 -15.46 -15.58
N LEU A 82 -2.84 -14.46 -14.90
CA LEU A 82 -2.92 -14.36 -13.45
C LEU A 82 -4.30 -13.88 -13.01
N ALA A 83 -4.80 -12.83 -13.65
CA ALA A 83 -6.13 -12.28 -13.37
C ALA A 83 -7.26 -13.27 -13.66
N ALA A 84 -7.06 -14.23 -14.58
CA ALA A 84 -8.03 -15.30 -14.86
C ALA A 84 -8.29 -16.21 -13.65
N GLY A 85 -7.32 -16.37 -12.74
CA GLY A 85 -7.45 -17.22 -11.56
C GLY A 85 -8.12 -16.57 -10.35
N TRP A 86 -8.36 -15.25 -10.38
CA TRP A 86 -8.91 -14.52 -9.23
C TRP A 86 -10.43 -14.45 -9.25
N ASN A 87 -11.03 -14.56 -8.06
CA ASN A 87 -12.42 -14.16 -7.84
C ASN A 87 -12.51 -12.64 -7.83
N MET A 88 -13.32 -12.05 -8.70
CA MET A 88 -13.47 -10.59 -8.83
C MET A 88 -14.57 -10.09 -7.90
N ASN A 89 -14.36 -10.24 -6.60
CA ASN A 89 -15.25 -9.75 -5.56
C ASN A 89 -15.05 -8.25 -5.27
N SER A 90 -15.83 -7.71 -4.34
CA SER A 90 -15.72 -6.30 -3.93
C SER A 90 -14.36 -5.95 -3.32
N GLU A 91 -13.73 -6.86 -2.56
CA GLU A 91 -12.39 -6.66 -2.01
C GLU A 91 -11.32 -6.51 -3.10
N VAL A 92 -11.41 -7.32 -4.16
CA VAL A 92 -10.55 -7.21 -5.34
C VAL A 92 -10.77 -5.88 -6.05
N GLU A 93 -12.01 -5.43 -6.18
CA GLU A 93 -12.34 -4.12 -6.76
C GLU A 93 -11.69 -2.97 -5.94
N ALA A 94 -11.72 -3.06 -4.61
CA ALA A 94 -11.10 -2.07 -3.72
C ALA A 94 -9.57 -2.02 -3.87
N VAL A 95 -8.90 -3.18 -3.88
CA VAL A 95 -7.45 -3.27 -4.09
C VAL A 95 -7.08 -2.76 -5.48
N LEU A 96 -7.85 -3.14 -6.51
CA LEU A 96 -7.62 -2.72 -7.90
C LEU A 96 -7.78 -1.21 -8.06
N SER A 97 -8.75 -0.61 -7.38
CA SER A 97 -8.97 0.83 -7.36
C SER A 97 -7.77 1.57 -6.77
N THR A 98 -7.27 1.07 -5.64
CA THR A 98 -6.08 1.62 -4.97
C THR A 98 -4.84 1.51 -5.87
N ALA A 99 -4.58 0.32 -6.43
CA ALA A 99 -3.46 0.10 -7.33
C ALA A 99 -3.55 0.99 -8.59
N THR A 100 -4.76 1.16 -9.14
CA THR A 100 -5.00 2.04 -10.28
C THR A 100 -4.63 3.49 -9.96
N GLY A 101 -5.03 3.98 -8.80
CA GLY A 101 -4.68 5.31 -8.31
C GLY A 101 -3.18 5.51 -8.17
N GLU A 102 -2.47 4.54 -7.58
CA GLU A 102 -1.01 4.61 -7.42
C GLU A 102 -0.27 4.64 -8.77
N ILE A 103 -0.73 3.88 -9.77
CA ILE A 103 -0.13 3.94 -11.11
C ILE A 103 -0.36 5.32 -11.73
N LEU A 104 -1.58 5.86 -11.67
CA LEU A 104 -1.93 7.16 -12.23
C LEU A 104 -1.20 8.33 -11.54
N LYS A 105 -0.93 8.19 -10.24
CA LYS A 105 -0.14 9.15 -9.46
C LYS A 105 1.34 9.07 -9.79
N CYS A 106 1.90 7.86 -9.91
CA CYS A 106 3.29 7.68 -10.33
C CYS A 106 3.54 8.29 -11.71
N SER A 107 2.60 8.13 -12.64
CA SER A 107 2.72 8.64 -14.00
C SER A 107 2.38 10.13 -14.15
N GLU A 108 1.76 10.76 -13.15
CA GLU A 108 1.40 12.18 -13.18
C GLU A 108 2.61 13.10 -13.39
N ALA A 109 3.74 12.74 -12.79
CA ALA A 109 5.00 13.47 -12.95
C ALA A 109 5.52 13.48 -14.41
N PHE A 110 4.88 12.70 -15.29
CA PHE A 110 5.32 12.50 -16.65
C PHE A 110 4.19 12.78 -17.66
N ALA A 111 4.00 14.06 -17.97
CA ALA A 111 2.91 14.62 -18.76
C ALA A 111 2.75 14.13 -20.23
N LEU A 112 3.43 13.05 -20.66
CA LEU A 112 3.44 12.59 -22.06
C LEU A 112 2.48 11.42 -22.36
N VAL A 113 1.76 10.88 -21.38
CA VAL A 113 0.75 9.83 -21.63
C VAL A 113 -0.65 10.41 -21.47
N PRO A 114 -1.52 10.35 -22.50
CA PRO A 114 -2.92 10.74 -22.39
C PRO A 114 -3.57 9.98 -21.23
N ARG A 115 -3.90 10.69 -20.15
CA ARG A 115 -4.49 10.10 -18.96
C ARG A 115 -5.99 9.89 -19.17
N PRO A 116 -6.59 8.89 -18.50
CA PRO A 116 -8.03 8.89 -18.32
C PRO A 116 -8.48 10.17 -17.57
N PRO A 117 -9.78 10.54 -17.62
CA PRO A 117 -10.32 11.68 -16.89
C PRO A 117 -9.97 11.66 -15.40
N ALA A 118 -10.09 12.80 -14.72
CA ALA A 118 -9.68 12.96 -13.32
C ALA A 118 -10.02 11.73 -12.46
N PHE A 119 -8.98 11.12 -11.87
CA PHE A 119 -9.12 9.88 -11.11
C PHE A 119 -9.88 10.15 -9.81
N PHE A 120 -10.93 9.36 -9.58
CA PHE A 120 -11.60 9.27 -8.30
C PHE A 120 -11.45 7.84 -7.80
N PRO A 121 -10.77 7.60 -6.67
CA PRO A 121 -10.65 6.26 -6.13
C PRO A 121 -12.04 5.72 -5.80
N GLY A 122 -12.32 4.52 -6.28
CA GLY A 122 -13.55 3.80 -5.98
C GLY A 122 -14.01 2.85 -7.08
N PRO A 123 -14.94 1.95 -6.74
CA PRO A 123 -15.46 0.93 -7.64
C PRO A 123 -16.17 1.52 -8.87
N SER A 124 -16.92 2.61 -8.68
CA SER A 124 -17.64 3.30 -9.76
C SER A 124 -16.71 3.80 -10.88
N TYR A 125 -15.52 4.30 -10.52
CA TYR A 125 -14.55 4.81 -11.49
C TYR A 125 -13.99 3.68 -12.36
N LEU A 126 -13.59 2.56 -11.75
CA LEU A 126 -13.09 1.41 -12.50
C LEU A 126 -14.14 0.92 -13.49
N ARG A 127 -15.40 0.81 -13.07
CA ARG A 127 -16.49 0.30 -13.92
C ARG A 127 -16.85 1.23 -15.06
N GLN A 128 -16.81 2.55 -14.84
CA GLN A 128 -17.12 3.56 -15.86
C GLN A 128 -15.99 3.71 -16.88
N TYR A 129 -14.74 3.71 -16.42
CA TYR A 129 -13.57 4.05 -17.24
C TYR A 129 -12.67 2.85 -17.58
N TRP A 130 -13.17 1.62 -17.41
CA TRP A 130 -12.36 0.41 -17.52
C TRP A 130 -11.56 0.31 -18.81
N LYS A 131 -12.14 0.68 -19.97
CA LYS A 131 -11.44 0.65 -21.27
C LYS A 131 -10.28 1.63 -21.28
N GLN A 132 -10.53 2.88 -20.89
CA GLN A 132 -9.51 3.91 -20.87
C GLN A 132 -8.38 3.52 -19.90
N ILE A 133 -8.71 2.95 -18.74
CA ILE A 133 -7.73 2.48 -17.74
C ILE A 133 -6.89 1.33 -18.31
N ARG A 134 -7.53 0.30 -18.86
CA ARG A 134 -6.86 -0.84 -19.48
C ARG A 134 -5.90 -0.38 -20.58
N ASP A 135 -6.40 0.39 -21.53
CA ASP A 135 -5.60 0.85 -22.68
C ASP A 135 -4.44 1.75 -22.23
N TYR A 136 -4.70 2.60 -21.23
CA TYR A 136 -3.66 3.40 -20.58
C TYR A 136 -2.55 2.53 -19.99
N PHE A 137 -2.89 1.50 -19.18
CA PHE A 137 -1.89 0.61 -18.61
C PHE A 137 -1.14 -0.20 -19.66
N LEU A 138 -1.80 -0.59 -20.75
CA LEU A 138 -1.14 -1.27 -21.86
C LEU A 138 -0.08 -0.37 -22.53
N VAL A 139 -0.36 0.91 -22.72
CA VAL A 139 0.61 1.87 -23.26
C VAL A 139 1.74 2.17 -22.25
N VAL A 140 1.38 2.38 -20.99
CA VAL A 140 2.33 2.71 -19.92
C VAL A 140 3.32 1.58 -19.66
N LYS A 141 2.86 0.32 -19.62
CA LYS A 141 3.73 -0.82 -19.36
C LYS A 141 4.75 -1.06 -20.48
N ASP A 142 4.41 -0.68 -21.72
CA ASP A 142 5.28 -0.84 -22.89
C ASP A 142 6.24 0.33 -23.08
N ASN A 143 5.98 1.47 -22.44
CA ASN A 143 6.89 2.60 -22.43
C ASN A 143 8.03 2.41 -21.41
N ARG A 144 9.29 2.46 -21.86
CA ARG A 144 10.48 2.25 -21.01
C ARG A 144 10.53 3.17 -19.78
N THR A 145 10.06 4.42 -19.92
CA THR A 145 10.07 5.41 -18.85
C THR A 145 8.96 5.15 -17.83
N TYR A 146 7.77 4.74 -18.29
CA TYR A 146 6.58 4.62 -17.44
C TYR A 146 6.30 3.21 -16.92
N ARG A 147 6.95 2.21 -17.50
CA ARG A 147 6.85 0.81 -17.10
C ARG A 147 7.06 0.61 -15.60
N VAL A 148 7.94 1.41 -14.99
CA VAL A 148 8.23 1.32 -13.55
C VAL A 148 6.98 1.54 -12.70
N CYS A 149 6.07 2.43 -13.10
CA CYS A 149 4.84 2.70 -12.35
C CYS A 149 3.93 1.46 -12.28
N VAL A 150 3.76 0.76 -13.40
CA VAL A 150 2.94 -0.47 -13.43
C VAL A 150 3.66 -1.62 -12.73
N VAL A 151 4.94 -1.84 -13.01
CA VAL A 151 5.70 -2.97 -12.45
C VAL A 151 5.88 -2.84 -10.93
N ALA A 152 6.19 -1.64 -10.43
CA ALA A 152 6.36 -1.42 -8.99
C ALA A 152 5.03 -1.60 -8.24
N THR A 153 3.94 -1.02 -8.74
CA THR A 153 2.61 -1.22 -8.15
C THR A 153 2.19 -2.69 -8.21
N ALA A 154 2.39 -3.37 -9.34
CA ALA A 154 2.09 -4.79 -9.48
C ALA A 154 2.85 -5.63 -8.43
N ALA A 155 4.13 -5.33 -8.20
CA ALA A 155 4.91 -6.01 -7.17
C ALA A 155 4.39 -5.70 -5.75
N ASN A 156 4.14 -4.43 -5.44
CA ASN A 156 3.73 -3.98 -4.10
C ASN A 156 2.34 -4.48 -3.68
N TYR A 157 1.42 -4.63 -4.62
CA TYR A 157 0.03 -5.04 -4.34
C TYR A 157 -0.23 -6.53 -4.63
N ARG A 158 0.80 -7.32 -4.97
CA ARG A 158 0.65 -8.73 -5.35
C ARG A 158 0.00 -9.57 -4.26
N SER A 159 0.46 -9.45 -3.02
CA SER A 159 -0.09 -10.21 -1.90
C SER A 159 -1.49 -9.72 -1.51
N ALA A 160 -1.72 -8.41 -1.57
CA ALA A 160 -3.02 -7.82 -1.24
C ALA A 160 -4.11 -8.31 -2.19
N ILE A 161 -3.84 -8.33 -3.50
CA ILE A 161 -4.83 -8.78 -4.49
C ILE A 161 -5.11 -10.29 -4.40
N GLU A 162 -4.13 -11.11 -3.99
CA GLU A 162 -4.35 -12.53 -3.75
C GLU A 162 -5.23 -12.78 -2.54
N MET A 163 -4.95 -12.12 -1.42
CA MET A 163 -5.77 -12.18 -0.21
C MET A 163 -7.20 -11.74 -0.50
N ALA A 164 -7.35 -10.58 -1.15
CA ALA A 164 -8.65 -10.08 -1.59
C ALA A 164 -9.39 -11.08 -2.49
N SER A 165 -8.69 -11.74 -3.43
CA SER A 165 -9.29 -12.76 -4.30
C SER A 165 -9.77 -14.02 -3.57
N MET A 166 -9.27 -14.27 -2.37
CA MET A 166 -9.76 -15.31 -1.47
C MET A 166 -10.86 -14.82 -0.52
N GLY A 167 -11.18 -13.52 -0.55
CA GLY A 167 -12.17 -12.87 0.33
C GLY A 167 -11.66 -12.60 1.73
N ILE A 168 -10.34 -12.36 1.90
CA ILE A 168 -9.68 -12.07 3.18
C ILE A 168 -8.80 -10.83 3.13
#